data_AF-A0A940VKT6-F1
#
_entry.id   AF-A0A940VKT6-F1
#
_cell.length_a   1.000
_cell.length_b   1.000
_cell.length_c   1.000
_cell.angle_alpha   90.00
_cell.angle_beta   90.00
_cell.angle_gamma   90.00
#
_symmetry.space_group_name_H-M   'P 1'
#
loop_
_entity.id
_entity.type
_entity.pdbx_description
1 polymer ?
#
loop_
_entity_poly.entity_id
_entity_poly.type
_entity_poly.pdbx_seq_one_letter_code
_entity_poly.pdbx_strand_id
1 'polypeptide(L)'
;MKGRLWLMLSVFALAGMLLPWGPAARAADQWPSKPITLIVGFGAGGGTDVIARTLTKEMVQYLKQSYMTINMTGASGAVAG
;
A
#
# COMPACT_ATOMS: atom_id res chain seq x y z
N MET A 1 -46.54 -32.69 9.06
CA MET A 1 -45.85 -31.77 8.12
C MET A 1 -44.98 -30.73 8.85
N LYS A 2 -45.46 -30.07 9.92
CA LYS A 2 -44.70 -29.05 10.68
C LYS A 2 -43.39 -29.55 11.29
N GLY A 3 -43.35 -30.76 11.88
CA GLY A 3 -42.14 -31.29 12.54
C GLY A 3 -40.93 -31.51 11.62
N ARG A 4 -41.15 -31.91 10.36
CA ARG A 4 -40.06 -32.05 9.37
C ARG A 4 -39.48 -30.69 8.97
N LEU A 5 -40.31 -29.66 8.91
CA LEU A 5 -39.87 -28.29 8.60
C LEU A 5 -38.97 -27.73 9.70
N TRP A 6 -39.33 -27.94 10.98
CA TRP A 6 -38.51 -27.53 12.11
C TRP A 6 -37.17 -28.25 12.17
N LEU A 7 -37.15 -29.56 11.85
CA LEU A 7 -35.93 -30.36 11.84
C LEU A 7 -34.98 -29.98 10.69
N MET A 8 -35.53 -29.57 9.53
CA MET A 8 -34.72 -29.04 8.43
C MET A 8 -34.15 -27.65 8.74
N LEU A 9 -34.91 -26.79 9.42
CA LEU A 9 -34.44 -25.45 9.83
C LEU A 9 -33.29 -25.52 10.85
N SER A 10 -33.35 -26.44 11.82
CA SER A 10 -32.28 -26.61 12.81
C SER A 10 -31.01 -27.22 12.23
N VAL A 11 -31.13 -28.14 11.26
CA VAL A 11 -29.96 -28.66 10.52
C VAL A 11 -29.30 -27.57 9.68
N PHE A 12 -30.09 -26.69 9.05
CA PHE A 12 -29.55 -25.55 8.27
C PHE A 12 -28.83 -24.53 9.17
N ALA A 13 -29.36 -24.26 10.36
CA ALA A 13 -28.73 -23.37 11.34
C ALA A 13 -27.41 -23.94 11.88
N LEU A 14 -27.35 -25.25 12.14
CA LEU A 14 -26.14 -25.91 12.62
C LEU A 14 -25.05 -26.01 11.53
N ALA A 15 -25.46 -26.18 10.26
CA ALA A 15 -24.55 -26.20 9.12
C ALA A 15 -23.87 -24.85 8.87
N GLY A 16 -24.55 -23.73 9.15
CA GLY A 16 -23.97 -22.39 9.05
C GLY A 16 -22.90 -22.09 10.10
N MET A 17 -22.96 -22.73 11.27
CA MET A 17 -21.98 -22.56 12.37
C MET A 17 -20.67 -23.33 12.16
N LEU A 18 -20.65 -24.31 11.25
CA LEU A 18 -19.48 -25.13 10.92
C LEU A 18 -18.66 -24.59 9.75
N LEU A 19 -19.09 -23.48 9.13
CA LEU A 19 -18.29 -22.81 8.11
C LEU A 19 -17.05 -22.19 8.78
N PRO A 20 -15.82 -22.57 8.38
CA PRO A 20 -14.63 -21.96 8.92
C PRO A 20 -14.63 -20.48 8.56
N TRP A 21 -14.68 -19.61 9.56
CA TRP A 21 -14.27 -18.20 9.43
C TRP A 21 -12.76 -18.18 9.23
N GLY A 22 -12.31 -18.56 8.03
CA GLY A 22 -10.95 -18.36 7.61
C GLY A 22 -10.61 -16.87 7.59
N PRO A 23 -9.33 -16.49 7.79
CA PRO A 23 -8.92 -15.10 7.67
C PRO A 23 -9.34 -14.57 6.30
N ALA A 24 -10.06 -13.44 6.29
CA ALA A 24 -10.43 -12.77 5.06
C ALA A 24 -9.16 -12.48 4.26
N ALA A 25 -9.08 -12.98 3.03
CA ALA A 25 -7.99 -12.66 2.12
C ALA A 25 -7.91 -11.14 1.98
N ARG A 26 -6.86 -10.52 2.53
CA ARG A 26 -6.60 -9.09 2.32
C ARG A 26 -5.96 -8.96 0.95
N ALA A 27 -6.63 -8.25 0.05
CA ALA A 27 -6.03 -7.86 -1.22
C ALA A 27 -4.78 -7.02 -0.94
N ALA A 28 -3.78 -7.10 -1.81
CA ALA A 28 -2.63 -6.22 -1.74
C ALA A 28 -3.09 -4.76 -1.87
N ASP A 29 -2.56 -3.88 -1.04
CA ASP A 29 -2.85 -2.45 -1.15
C ASP A 29 -2.40 -1.95 -2.52
N GLN A 30 -3.19 -1.06 -3.13
CA GLN A 30 -2.79 -0.41 -4.37
C GLN A 30 -1.60 0.50 -4.09
N TRP A 31 -0.54 0.33 -4.89
CA TRP A 31 0.60 1.21 -4.81
C TRP A 31 0.23 2.60 -5.37
N PRO A 32 0.69 3.70 -4.76
CA PRO A 32 1.43 3.76 -3.49
C PRO A 32 0.50 3.87 -2.27
N SER A 33 0.73 3.03 -1.26
CA SER A 33 -0.03 3.02 0.00
C SER A 33 0.69 3.71 1.16
N LYS A 34 1.90 4.23 0.93
CA LYS A 34 2.76 4.90 1.91
C LYS A 34 3.47 6.10 1.27
N PRO A 35 3.96 7.05 2.09
CA PRO A 35 4.85 8.11 1.62
C PRO A 35 6.01 7.58 0.79
N ILE A 36 6.40 8.32 -0.24
CA ILE A 36 7.51 7.96 -1.13
C ILE A 36 8.74 8.81 -0.80
N THR A 37 9.87 8.15 -0.57
CA THR A 37 11.16 8.82 -0.43
C THR A 37 11.91 8.79 -1.75
N LEU A 38 12.26 9.96 -2.27
CA LEU A 38 13.10 10.13 -3.44
C LEU A 38 14.55 10.34 -3.00
N ILE A 39 15.43 9.39 -3.33
CA ILE A 39 16.86 9.48 -3.04
C ILE A 39 17.56 10.19 -4.21
N VAL A 40 18.35 11.21 -3.89
CA VAL A 40 19.15 11.97 -4.85
C VAL A 40 20.62 11.70 -4.57
N GLY A 41 21.33 11.13 -5.56
CA GLY A 41 22.75 10.76 -5.45
C GLY A 41 23.75 11.93 -5.39
N PHE A 42 23.25 13.16 -5.31
CA PHE A 42 24.01 14.40 -5.44
C PHE A 42 23.64 15.39 -4.33
N GLY A 43 24.53 16.36 -4.10
CA GLY A 43 24.38 17.34 -3.03
C GLY A 43 23.07 18.13 -3.12
N ALA A 44 22.53 18.49 -1.95
CA ALA A 44 21.34 19.34 -1.85
C ALA A 44 21.58 20.70 -2.52
N GLY A 45 20.55 21.27 -3.15
CA GLY A 45 20.62 22.52 -3.90
C GLY A 45 21.30 22.45 -5.27
N GLY A 46 21.92 21.32 -5.63
CA GLY A 46 22.43 21.08 -6.98
C GLY A 46 21.31 20.87 -8.01
N GLY A 47 21.63 20.90 -9.30
CA GLY A 47 20.66 20.75 -10.38
C GLY A 47 19.78 19.49 -10.25
N THR A 48 20.36 18.35 -9.86
CA THR A 48 19.62 17.10 -9.63
C THR A 48 18.62 17.22 -8.47
N ASP A 49 18.98 17.89 -7.38
CA ASP A 49 18.09 18.11 -6.23
C ASP A 49 16.95 19.07 -6.59
N VAL A 50 17.23 20.13 -7.35
CA VAL A 50 16.21 21.07 -7.82
C VAL A 50 15.19 20.38 -8.71
N ILE A 51 15.65 19.55 -9.65
CA ILE A 51 14.77 18.76 -10.52
C ILE A 51 13.95 17.78 -9.68
N ALA A 52 14.57 17.06 -8.75
CA ALA A 52 13.89 16.12 -7.86
C ALA A 52 12.78 16.78 -7.04
N ARG A 53 13.02 17.97 -6.46
CA ARG A 53 12.02 18.72 -5.70
C ARG A 53 10.90 19.30 -6.56
N THR A 54 11.21 19.60 -7.82
CA THR A 54 10.19 20.05 -8.79
C THR A 54 9.30 18.88 -9.20
N LEU A 55 9.90 17.72 -9.49
CA LEU A 55 9.18 16.50 -9.83
C LEU A 55 8.24 16.06 -8.69
N THR A 56 8.72 16.02 -7.45
CA THR A 56 7.90 15.58 -6.31
C THR A 56 6.72 16.49 -6.05
N LYS A 57 6.80 17.80 -6.35
CA LYS A 57 5.65 18.71 -6.27
C LYS A 57 4.54 18.33 -7.24
N GLU A 58 4.89 17.98 -8.48
CA GLU A 58 3.91 17.57 -9.50
C GLU A 58 3.32 16.18 -9.19
N MET A 59 4.12 15.24 -8.69
CA MET A 59 3.68 13.88 -8.37
C MET A 59 2.53 13.83 -7.35
N VAL A 60 2.43 14.81 -6.44
CA VAL A 60 1.33 14.93 -5.46
C VAL A 60 -0.03 14.93 -6.15
N GLN A 61 -0.14 15.56 -7.32
CA GLN A 61 -1.39 15.64 -8.07
C GLN A 61 -1.84 14.27 -8.61
N TYR A 62 -0.88 13.41 -8.94
CA TYR A 62 -1.13 12.13 -9.60
C TYR A 62 -1.28 10.96 -8.64
N LEU A 63 -0.37 10.82 -7.66
CA LEU A 63 -0.34 9.64 -6.79
C LEU A 63 -0.90 9.92 -5.39
N LYS A 64 -1.20 11.18 -5.05
CA LYS A 64 -1.84 11.58 -3.78
C LYS A 64 -1.12 11.08 -2.53
N GLN A 65 0.20 10.94 -2.60
CA GLN A 65 1.06 10.61 -1.46
C GLN A 65 1.95 11.79 -1.09
N SER A 66 2.46 11.79 0.14
CA SER A 66 3.51 12.72 0.54
C SER A 66 4.88 12.24 0.05
N TYR A 67 5.75 13.20 -0.28
CA TYR A 67 7.10 12.92 -0.77
C TYR A 67 8.16 13.51 0.16
N MET A 68 9.27 12.79 0.31
CA MET A 68 10.46 13.26 0.99
C MET A 68 11.67 13.13 0.06
N THR A 69 12.46 14.19 -0.07
CA THR A 69 13.71 14.14 -0.83
C THR A 69 14.89 14.01 0.13
N ILE A 70 15.71 12.97 -0.04
CA ILE A 70 16.92 12.73 0.74
C ILE A 70 18.12 12.72 -0.20
N ASN A 71 19.13 13.54 0.11
CA ASN A 71 20.37 13.59 -0.65
C ASN A 71 21.39 12.62 -0.03
N MET A 72 21.81 11.60 -0.77
CA MET A 72 22.84 10.64 -0.38
C MET A 72 24.01 10.74 -1.36
N THR A 73 25.03 11.51 -0.99
CA THR A 73 26.19 11.76 -1.86
C THR A 73 27.25 10.68 -1.72
N GLY A 74 27.95 10.38 -2.80
CA GLY A 74 29.16 9.55 -2.78
C GLY A 74 29.32 8.74 -4.07
N ALA A 75 30.56 8.40 -4.40
CA ALA A 75 30.92 7.56 -5.55
C ALA A 75 30.17 7.93 -6.86
N SER A 76 30.10 9.24 -7.17
CA SER A 76 29.38 9.77 -8.33
C SER A 76 27.90 9.32 -8.43
N GLY A 77 27.25 9.12 -7.28
CA GLY A 77 25.87 8.67 -7.16
C GLY A 77 25.70 7.19 -6.82
N ALA A 78 26.76 6.38 -6.85
CA ALA A 78 26.64 4.94 -6.60
C ALA A 78 26.27 4.59 -5.14
N VAL A 79 26.43 5.50 -4.18
CA VAL A 79 25.99 5.29 -2.79
C VAL A 79 24.46 5.39 -2.65
N ALA A 80 23.78 6.01 -3.61
CA ALA A 80 22.33 6.23 -3.57
C ALA A 80 21.50 5.10 -4.22
N GLY A 81 22.13 4.20 -4.97
CA GLY A 81 21.48 3.06 -5.65
C GLY A 81 21.81 1.75 -4.97
#